data_AF-A0A382QPY9-F1
#
_entry.id   AF-A0A382QPY9-F1
#
_cell.length_a   1.000
_cell.length_b   1.000
_cell.length_c   1.000
_cell.angle_alpha   90.00
_cell.angle_beta   90.00
_cell.angle_gamma   90.00
#
_symmetry.space_group_name_H-M   'P 1'
#
loop_
_entity.id
_entity.type
_entity.pdbx_description
1 polymer ?
#
loop_
_entity_poly.entity_id
_entity_poly.type
_entity_poly.pdbx_seq_one_letter_code
_entity_poly.pdbx_strand_id
1 'polypeptide(L)'
;MRPTDTSNPDYFHKVVDCQWGCPAHTDVPEYIRLIAQARFSDAYMLNRVSNVFPAILGRVCDRPCEPVCRRGRVEDKPVAICRLKRVASDNRGDITDRL
;
A
#
# COMPACT_ATOMS: atom_id res chain seq x y z
N MET A 1 -19.14 -14.69 -3.62
CA MET A 1 -18.85 -13.27 -3.31
C MET A 1 -20.18 -12.51 -3.36
N ARG A 2 -20.52 -11.71 -2.35
CA ARG A 2 -21.77 -10.92 -2.40
C ARG A 2 -21.61 -9.79 -3.43
N PRO A 3 -22.66 -9.46 -4.22
CA PRO A 3 -22.63 -8.31 -5.12
C PRO A 3 -22.35 -7.01 -4.37
N THR A 4 -21.67 -6.09 -5.05
CA THR A 4 -21.42 -4.73 -4.55
C THR A 4 -22.75 -3.99 -4.36
N ASP A 5 -23.00 -3.49 -3.14
CA ASP A 5 -24.10 -2.59 -2.88
C ASP A 5 -23.70 -1.15 -3.26
N THR A 6 -24.32 -0.61 -4.31
CA THR A 6 -24.08 0.75 -4.81
C THR A 6 -25.07 1.78 -4.25
N SER A 7 -26.03 1.35 -3.43
CA SER A 7 -27.03 2.25 -2.82
C SER A 7 -26.45 3.07 -1.66
N ASN A 8 -25.35 2.61 -1.05
CA ASN A 8 -24.63 3.33 0.00
C ASN A 8 -23.48 4.18 -0.59
N PRO A 9 -23.50 5.52 -0.47
CA PRO A 9 -22.43 6.40 -0.95
C PRO A 9 -21.05 6.09 -0.36
N ASP A 10 -20.98 5.56 0.86
CA ASP A 10 -19.73 5.20 1.54
C ASP A 10 -18.92 4.15 0.76
N TYR A 11 -19.58 3.36 -0.09
CA TYR A 11 -18.91 2.42 -0.99
C TYR A 11 -17.89 3.13 -1.90
N PHE A 12 -18.24 4.30 -2.42
CA PHE A 12 -17.38 5.07 -3.30
C PHE A 12 -16.20 5.73 -2.55
N HIS A 13 -16.31 5.88 -1.23
CA HIS A 13 -15.21 6.32 -0.37
C HIS A 13 -14.26 5.16 -0.01
N LYS A 14 -14.77 3.92 0.04
CA LYS A 14 -14.02 2.70 0.36
C LYS A 14 -13.74 1.83 -0.87
N VAL A 15 -13.35 2.43 -2.00
CA VAL A 15 -13.10 1.68 -3.24
C VAL A 15 -11.83 0.81 -3.14
N VAL A 16 -10.86 1.22 -2.33
CA VAL A 16 -9.59 0.51 -2.13
C VAL A 16 -9.41 0.17 -0.66
N ASP A 17 -9.84 -1.04 -0.27
CA ASP A 17 -9.85 -1.48 1.12
C ASP A 17 -8.49 -1.35 1.83
N CYS A 18 -7.38 -1.69 1.16
CA CYS A 18 -6.04 -1.61 1.76
C CYS A 18 -5.55 -0.18 2.00
N GLN A 19 -5.95 0.77 1.15
CA GLN A 19 -5.66 2.19 1.33
C GLN A 19 -6.54 2.79 2.43
N TRP A 20 -7.82 2.40 2.48
CA TRP A 20 -8.74 2.82 3.52
C TRP A 20 -8.37 2.27 4.91
N GLY A 21 -7.89 1.03 4.98
CA GLY A 21 -7.44 0.41 6.21
C GLY A 21 -6.08 0.94 6.70
N CYS A 22 -5.37 1.73 5.91
CA CYS A 22 -4.11 2.35 6.33
C CYS A 22 -4.41 3.71 6.99
N PRO A 23 -3.98 3.96 8.24
CA PRO A 23 -4.18 5.26 8.90
C PRO A 23 -3.55 6.45 8.15
N ALA A 24 -2.51 6.19 7.36
CA ALA A 24 -1.84 7.21 6.54
C ALA A 24 -2.43 7.34 5.13
N HIS A 25 -3.47 6.56 4.79
CA HIS A 25 -4.08 6.52 3.46
C HIS A 25 -3.08 6.38 2.30
N THR A 26 -2.00 5.63 2.53
CA THR A 26 -0.97 5.36 1.51
C THR A 26 -1.58 4.70 0.29
N ASP A 27 -1.17 5.14 -0.91
CA ASP A 27 -1.57 4.52 -2.17
C ASP A 27 -0.88 3.16 -2.36
N VAL A 28 -1.48 2.13 -1.73
CA VAL A 28 -0.98 0.76 -1.75
C VAL A 28 -0.93 0.18 -3.17
N PRO A 29 -2.00 0.27 -3.99
CA PRO A 29 -1.96 -0.28 -5.34
C PRO A 29 -0.86 0.32 -6.21
N GLU A 30 -0.66 1.63 -6.17
CA GLU A 30 0.28 2.30 -7.04
C GLU A 30 1.73 1.96 -6.69
N TYR A 31 2.12 2.02 -5.40
CA TYR A 31 3.51 1.67 -5.06
C TYR A 31 3.80 0.19 -5.32
N ILE A 32 2.83 -0.71 -5.17
CA ILE A 32 3.01 -2.14 -5.51
C ILE A 32 3.24 -2.31 -7.01
N ARG A 33 2.52 -1.55 -7.85
CA ARG A 33 2.71 -1.54 -9.30
C ARG A 33 4.09 -1.01 -9.68
N LEU A 34 4.59 0.03 -9.00
CA LEU A 34 5.95 0.53 -9.20
C LEU A 34 7.01 -0.50 -8.80
N ILE A 35 6.82 -1.21 -7.68
CA ILE A 35 7.68 -2.32 -7.26
C ILE A 35 7.70 -3.43 -8.32
N ALA A 36 6.54 -3.81 -8.86
CA ALA A 36 6.44 -4.83 -9.90
C ALA A 36 7.19 -4.43 -11.20
N GLN A 37 7.36 -3.13 -11.45
CA GLN A 37 8.14 -2.57 -12.55
C GLN A 37 9.63 -2.36 -12.19
N ALA A 38 10.08 -2.84 -11.03
CA ALA A 38 11.42 -2.59 -10.48
C ALA A 38 11.75 -1.10 -10.26
N ARG A 39 10.74 -0.22 -10.22
CA ARG A 39 10.88 1.22 -9.97
C ARG A 39 10.87 1.51 -8.47
N PHE A 40 11.86 0.99 -7.74
CA PHE A 40 11.89 1.04 -6.27
C PHE A 40 12.00 2.46 -5.72
N SER A 41 12.82 3.33 -6.32
CA SER A 41 12.94 4.72 -5.89
C SER A 41 11.62 5.48 -6.03
N ASP A 42 10.89 5.26 -7.12
CA ASP A 42 9.58 5.90 -7.33
C ASP A 42 8.55 5.38 -6.34
N ALA A 43 8.54 4.06 -6.10
CA ALA A 43 7.69 3.45 -5.08
C ALA A 43 7.99 4.00 -3.68
N TYR A 44 9.26 4.23 -3.36
CA TYR A 44 9.68 4.83 -2.09
C TYR A 44 9.21 6.29 -1.97
N MET A 45 9.41 7.09 -3.02
CA MET A 45 8.99 8.49 -3.04
C MET A 45 7.47 8.64 -2.94
N LEU A 46 6.72 7.76 -3.62
CA LEU A 46 5.26 7.73 -3.51
C LEU A 46 4.81 7.40 -2.08
N ASN A 47 5.42 6.39 -1.44
CA ASN A 47 5.15 6.10 -0.03
C ASN A 47 5.48 7.31 0.87
N ARG A 48 6.49 8.11 0.50
CA ARG A 48 6.92 9.29 1.24
C ARG A 48 5.89 10.42 1.24
N VAL A 49 5.05 10.52 0.20
CA VAL A 49 3.96 11.51 0.12
C VAL A 49 3.01 11.41 1.32
N SER A 50 2.64 10.19 1.69
CA SER A 50 1.73 9.94 2.81
C SER A 50 2.45 9.79 4.16
N ASN A 51 3.74 9.43 4.15
CA ASN A 51 4.48 9.16 5.38
C ASN A 51 5.98 9.44 5.23
N VAL A 52 6.55 10.30 6.06
CA VAL A 52 7.97 10.68 5.98
C VAL A 52 8.96 9.57 6.37
N PHE A 53 8.51 8.48 7.00
CA PHE A 53 9.32 7.34 7.46
C PHE A 53 8.92 5.98 6.84
N PRO A 54 8.87 5.86 5.50
CA PRO A 54 8.39 4.63 4.86
C PRO A 54 9.33 3.43 5.11
N ALA A 55 10.63 3.68 5.26
CA ALA A 55 11.62 2.65 5.61
C ALA A 55 11.39 2.05 7.01
N ILE A 56 11.04 2.87 7.99
CA ILE A 56 10.75 2.43 9.35
C ILE A 56 9.42 1.66 9.35
N LEU A 57 8.38 2.20 8.73
CA LEU A 57 7.08 1.55 8.64
C LEU A 57 7.14 0.19 7.92
N GLY A 58 7.99 0.01 6.91
CA GLY A 58 8.20 -1.30 6.30
C GLY A 58 8.65 -2.40 7.29
N ARG A 59 9.16 -2.02 8.46
CA ARG A 59 9.72 -2.92 9.49
C ARG A 59 8.83 -3.04 10.73
N VAL A 60 8.20 -1.94 11.15
CA VAL A 60 7.45 -1.88 12.42
C VAL A 60 5.93 -1.75 12.27
N CYS A 61 5.41 -1.60 11.05
CA CYS A 61 3.97 -1.43 10.84
C CYS A 61 3.19 -2.66 11.31
N ASP A 62 2.09 -2.40 12.03
CA ASP A 62 1.12 -3.39 12.52
C ASP A 62 0.23 -3.99 11.41
N ARG A 63 0.34 -3.45 10.19
CA ARG A 63 -0.28 -3.96 8.96
C ARG A 63 -1.82 -3.99 8.97
N PRO A 64 -2.52 -2.92 9.41
CA PRO A 64 -3.99 -2.89 9.42
C PRO A 64 -4.60 -3.00 8.00
N CYS A 65 -3.80 -2.74 6.97
CA CYS A 65 -4.19 -2.86 5.56
C CYS A 65 -4.22 -4.31 5.02
N GLU A 66 -3.53 -5.26 5.66
CA GLU A 66 -3.47 -6.66 5.19
C GLU A 66 -4.76 -7.44 5.49
N PRO A 67 -5.36 -7.38 6.70
CA PRO A 67 -6.63 -8.07 7.00
C PRO A 67 -7.80 -7.65 6.11
N VAL A 68 -7.83 -6.39 5.68
CA VAL A 68 -8.90 -5.84 4.82
C VAL A 68 -8.64 -6.05 3.33
N CYS A 69 -7.49 -6.60 2.95
CA CYS A 69 -7.09 -6.75 1.55
C CYS A 69 -8.09 -7.60 0.76
N ARG A 70 -8.58 -7.07 -0.37
CA ARG A 70 -9.51 -7.79 -1.28
C ARG A 70 -8.97 -9.14 -1.75
N ARG A 71 -7.65 -9.30 -1.88
CA ARG A 71 -7.03 -10.57 -2.29
C ARG A 71 -7.35 -11.71 -1.32
N GLY A 72 -7.47 -11.42 -0.02
CA GLY A 72 -7.86 -12.41 0.98
C GLY A 72 -9.29 -12.93 0.81
N ARG A 73 -10.16 -12.20 0.10
CA ARG A 73 -11.52 -12.67 -0.23
C ARG A 73 -11.56 -13.67 -1.39
N VAL A 74 -10.47 -13.77 -2.15
CA VAL A 74 -10.37 -14.61 -3.36
C VAL A 74 -9.39 -15.76 -3.16
N GLU A 75 -8.26 -15.54 -2.50
CA GLU A 75 -7.16 -16.53 -2.42
C GLU A 75 -6.67 -16.82 -0.98
N ASP A 76 -7.56 -16.69 0.02
CA ASP A 76 -7.37 -16.94 1.46
C ASP A 76 -6.20 -16.20 2.15
N LYS A 77 -5.31 -15.57 1.38
CA LYS A 77 -4.10 -14.88 1.83
C LYS A 77 -4.07 -13.46 1.29
N PRO A 78 -3.85 -12.46 2.15
CA PRO A 78 -3.68 -11.09 1.71
C PRO A 78 -2.32 -10.90 1.03
N VAL A 79 -2.18 -9.79 0.31
CA VAL A 79 -0.86 -9.35 -0.18
C VAL A 79 -0.01 -8.94 1.02
N ALA A 80 1.29 -9.30 1.00
CA ALA A 80 2.25 -8.89 2.02
C ALA A 80 2.68 -7.42 1.84
N ILE A 81 1.72 -6.51 1.99
CA ILE A 81 1.81 -5.07 1.73
C ILE A 81 2.96 -4.42 2.53
N CYS A 82 3.10 -4.75 3.81
CA CYS A 82 4.16 -4.20 4.66
C CYS A 82 5.55 -4.64 4.20
N ARG A 83 5.70 -5.90 3.77
CA ARG A 83 6.97 -6.42 3.26
C ARG A 83 7.36 -5.77 1.94
N LEU A 84 6.38 -5.51 1.06
CA LEU A 84 6.63 -4.77 -0.18
C LEU A 84 7.07 -3.33 0.08
N LYS A 85 6.50 -2.65 1.08
CA LYS A 85 6.95 -1.33 1.52
C LYS A 85 8.42 -1.35 1.97
N ARG A 86 8.84 -2.40 2.69
CA ARG A 86 10.24 -2.63 3.03
C ARG A 86 11.10 -2.85 1.79
N VAL A 87 10.68 -3.69 0.84
CA VAL A 87 11.41 -3.94 -0.40
C VAL A 87 11.68 -2.65 -1.18
N ALA A 88 10.68 -1.77 -1.32
CA ALA A 88 10.88 -0.46 -1.95
C ALA A 88 11.95 0.38 -1.24
N SER A 89 11.99 0.32 0.10
CA SER A 89 12.96 1.06 0.89
C SER A 89 14.36 0.46 0.83
N ASP A 90 14.48 -0.87 0.84
CA ASP A 90 15.75 -1.59 0.85
C ASP A 90 16.44 -1.57 -0.53
N ASN A 91 15.67 -1.38 -1.63
CA ASN A 91 16.19 -1.37 -3.01
C ASN A 91 16.14 0.01 -3.67
N ARG A 92 15.79 1.08 -2.95
CA ARG A 92 15.84 2.43 -3.53
C ARG A 92 17.29 2.84 -3.80
N GLY A 93 17.49 3.58 -4.89
CA GLY A 93 18.75 4.25 -5.16
C GLY A 93 18.94 5.50 -4.30
N ASP A 94 19.92 6.32 -4.65
CA ASP A 94 19.98 7.69 -4.13
C ASP A 94 18.74 8.47 -4.58
N ILE A 95 18.18 9.24 -3.66
CA ILE A 95 16.97 10.05 -3.84
C ILE A 95 17.18 11.49 -3.39
N THR A 96 18.42 11.88 -3.06
CA THR A 96 18.75 13.20 -2.48
C THR A 96 18.31 14.34 -3.40
N ASP A 97 18.32 14.13 -4.71
CA ASP A 97 17.83 15.04 -5.75
C ASP A 97 16.30 15.22 -5.74
N ARG A 98 15.57 14.37 -5.02
CA ARG A 98 14.10 14.33 -4.97
C ARG A 98 13.52 14.67 -3.59
N LEU A 99 14.38 15.00 -2.61
CA LEU A 99 13.99 15.34 -1.24
C LEU A 99 13.70 16.83 -1.08
#